data_AF-S4RTV4-F1
#
_entry.id   AF-S4RTV4-F1
#
_cell.length_a   1.000
_cell.length_b   1.000
_cell.length_c   1.000
_cell.angle_alpha   90.00
_cell.angle_beta   90.00
_cell.angle_gamma   90.00
#
_symmetry.space_group_name_H-M   'P 1'
#
loop_
_entity.id
_entity.type
_entity.pdbx_description
1 polymer ?
#
loop_
_entity_poly.entity_id
_entity_poly.type
_entity_poly.pdbx_seq_one_letter_code
_entity_poly.pdbx_strand_id
1 'polypeptide(L)'
;LLEMRWVDRGVVAIKGVSSQRYLCMDDHGGLHGSTEYRPRECTFRERTLPDGYTIFYSAHRHAVVTLSPGQGRLRSSSSSTSS
;
A
#
# COMPACT_ATOMS: atom_id res chain seq x y z
N LEU A 1 -12.23 9.63 -1.38
CA LEU A 1 -12.57 8.96 -0.10
C LEU A 1 -11.93 7.59 -0.08
N LEU A 2 -11.36 7.21 1.07
CA LEU A 2 -10.83 5.86 1.31
C LEU A 2 -11.70 5.16 2.35
N GLU A 3 -11.90 3.87 2.17
CA GLU A 3 -12.53 2.96 3.13
C GLU A 3 -11.47 2.01 3.67
N MET A 4 -11.47 1.78 4.98
CA MET A 4 -10.62 0.81 5.63
C MET A 4 -11.47 -0.35 6.13
N ARG A 5 -11.07 -1.56 5.76
CA ARG A 5 -11.72 -2.80 6.19
C ARG A 5 -10.73 -3.67 6.93
N TRP A 6 -11.10 -4.06 8.15
CA TRP A 6 -10.34 -5.01 8.94
C TRP A 6 -10.48 -6.39 8.33
N VAL A 7 -9.34 -7.02 8.04
CA VAL A 7 -9.29 -8.38 7.48
C VAL A 7 -8.72 -9.37 8.48
N ASP A 8 -8.00 -8.88 9.49
CA ASP A 8 -7.53 -9.60 10.66
C ASP A 8 -7.26 -8.60 11.81
N ARG A 9 -6.90 -9.08 13.00
CA ARG A 9 -6.51 -8.25 14.15
C ARG A 9 -5.31 -7.36 13.80
N GLY A 10 -5.54 -6.05 13.80
CA GLY A 10 -4.51 -5.07 13.48
C GLY A 10 -4.11 -5.05 12.00
N VAL A 11 -4.87 -5.72 11.11
CA VAL A 11 -4.58 -5.78 9.66
C VAL A 11 -5.77 -5.22 8.88
N VAL A 12 -5.48 -4.26 8.01
CA VAL A 12 -6.49 -3.58 7.20
C VAL A 12 -6.21 -3.74 5.71
N ALA A 13 -7.27 -3.81 4.93
CA ALA A 13 -7.28 -3.51 3.51
C ALA A 13 -7.84 -2.10 3.31
N ILE A 14 -7.20 -1.30 2.45
CA ILE A 14 -7.59 0.08 2.17
C ILE A 14 -8.10 0.15 0.73
N LYS A 15 -9.31 0.69 0.52
CA LYS A 15 -9.93 0.79 -0.81
C LYS A 15 -10.36 2.22 -1.13
N GLY A 16 -10.06 2.68 -2.34
CA GLY A 16 -10.61 3.92 -2.87
C GLY A 16 -12.07 3.73 -3.28
N VAL A 17 -12.99 4.47 -2.66
CA VAL A 17 -14.43 4.32 -2.91
C VAL A 17 -14.79 4.68 -4.36
N SER A 18 -14.27 5.81 -4.86
CA SER A 18 -14.59 6.26 -6.22
C SER A 18 -13.88 5.43 -7.30
N SER A 19 -12.63 5.05 -7.07
CA SER A 19 -11.83 4.29 -8.03
C SER A 19 -12.10 2.79 -8.01
N GLN A 20 -12.74 2.29 -6.94
CA GLN A 20 -12.92 0.86 -6.66
C GLN A 20 -11.61 0.06 -6.64
N ARG A 21 -10.47 0.72 -6.39
CA ARG A 21 -9.13 0.12 -6.33
C ARG A 21 -8.66 -0.04 -4.89
N TYR A 22 -8.03 -1.17 -4.60
CA TYR A 22 -7.28 -1.39 -3.37
C TYR A 22 -5.95 -0.66 -3.44
N LEU A 23 -5.53 -0.09 -2.32
CA LEU A 23 -4.16 0.36 -2.13
C LEU A 23 -3.29 -0.88 -1.90
N CYS A 24 -2.27 -1.04 -2.74
CA CYS A 24 -1.34 -2.16 -2.65
C CYS A 24 0.10 -1.63 -2.73
N MET A 25 1.04 -2.43 -2.24
CA MET A 25 2.46 -2.12 -2.20
C MET A 25 3.23 -3.13 -3.05
N ASP A 26 4.08 -2.64 -3.94
CA ASP A 26 5.00 -3.47 -4.73
C ASP A 26 6.23 -3.90 -3.93
N ASP A 27 7.07 -4.77 -4.50
CA ASP A 27 8.26 -5.31 -3.82
C ASP A 27 9.30 -4.24 -3.46
N HIS A 28 9.23 -3.05 -4.06
CA HIS A 28 10.11 -1.92 -3.79
C HIS A 28 9.53 -0.93 -2.78
N GLY A 29 8.36 -1.23 -2.20
CA GLY A 29 7.67 -0.34 -1.26
C GLY A 29 6.83 0.74 -1.94
N GLY A 30 6.70 0.70 -3.27
CA GLY A 30 5.89 1.62 -4.05
C GLY A 30 4.40 1.37 -3.86
N LEU A 31 3.65 2.41 -3.52
CA LEU A 31 2.19 2.35 -3.39
C LEU A 31 1.51 2.55 -4.76
N HIS A 32 0.56 1.68 -5.07
CA HIS A 32 -0.24 1.76 -6.28
C HIS A 32 -1.69 1.31 -6.04
N GLY A 33 -2.57 1.64 -6.97
CA GLY A 33 -3.98 1.23 -6.93
C GLY A 33 -4.28 0.03 -7.81
N SER A 34 -4.68 -1.11 -7.23
CA SER A 34 -5.02 -2.34 -7.96
C SER A 34 -6.53 -2.62 -7.94
N THR A 35 -7.09 -3.12 -9.05
CA THR A 35 -8.45 -3.68 -9.07
C THR A 35 -8.51 -5.09 -8.51
N GLU A 36 -7.39 -5.82 -8.54
CA GLU A 36 -7.26 -7.17 -7.99
C GLU A 36 -6.78 -7.09 -6.54
N TYR A 37 -7.44 -7.83 -5.66
CA TYR A 37 -7.06 -7.93 -4.25
C TYR A 37 -6.07 -9.07 -4.04
N ARG A 38 -4.83 -8.73 -3.67
CA ARG A 38 -3.79 -9.70 -3.30
C ARG A 38 -3.40 -9.46 -1.84
N PRO A 39 -3.75 -10.36 -0.89
CA PRO A 39 -3.55 -10.12 0.54
C PRO A 39 -2.13 -9.70 0.91
N ARG A 40 -1.11 -10.30 0.28
CA ARG A 40 0.31 -10.00 0.55
C ARG A 40 0.71 -8.57 0.20
N GLU A 41 0.08 -7.98 -0.80
CA GLU A 41 0.41 -6.64 -1.33
C GLU A 41 -0.56 -5.57 -0.83
N CYS A 42 -1.82 -5.94 -0.64
CA CYS A 42 -2.94 -5.01 -0.41
C CYS A 42 -3.42 -4.97 1.05
N THR A 43 -2.67 -5.58 1.97
CA THR A 43 -2.95 -5.50 3.41
C THR A 43 -1.81 -4.83 4.15
N PHE A 44 -2.18 -4.10 5.20
CA PHE A 44 -1.25 -3.35 6.02
C PHE A 44 -1.56 -3.58 7.48
N ARG A 45 -0.51 -3.70 8.30
CA ARG A 45 -0.66 -3.65 9.74
C ARG A 45 -0.77 -2.22 10.21
N GLU A 46 -1.70 -1.97 11.10
CA GLU A 46 -1.78 -0.70 11.81
C GLU A 46 -0.98 -0.73 13.11
N ARG A 47 -0.45 0.44 13.48
CA ARG A 47 0.18 0.67 14.77
C ARG A 47 -0.10 2.09 15.21
N THR A 48 -0.65 2.23 16.40
CA THR A 48 -0.80 3.54 17.06
C THR A 48 0.53 3.94 17.69
N LEU A 49 0.96 5.16 17.40
CA LEU A 49 2.15 5.80 17.96
C LEU A 49 1.82 6.45 19.31
N PRO A 50 2.83 6.76 20.14
CA PRO A 50 2.62 7.39 21.46
C PRO A 50 1.91 8.75 21.41
N ASP A 51 1.99 9.45 20.29
CA ASP A 51 1.33 10.73 20.04
C ASP A 51 -0.12 10.59 19.54
N GLY A 52 -0.62 9.35 19.41
CA GLY A 52 -1.98 9.04 19.02
C GLY A 52 -2.19 8.87 17.50
N TYR A 53 -1.16 9.08 16.68
CA TYR A 53 -1.28 8.83 15.24
C TYR A 53 -1.19 7.34 14.90
N THR A 54 -1.98 6.88 13.94
CA THR A 54 -1.87 5.52 13.40
C THR A 54 -1.01 5.51 12.15
N ILE A 55 0.00 4.65 12.14
CA ILE A 55 0.77 4.32 10.95
C ILE A 55 0.35 2.97 10.39
N PHE A 56 0.46 2.84 9.07
CA PHE A 56 0.23 1.57 8.37
C PHE A 56 1.54 1.10 7.75
N TYR A 57 1.82 -0.20 7.83
CA TYR A 57 3.02 -0.77 7.26
C TYR A 57 2.77 -2.16 6.67
N SER A 58 3.49 -2.48 5.59
CA SER A 58 3.48 -3.84 5.05
C SER A 58 4.36 -4.74 5.91
N ALA A 59 3.76 -5.75 6.53
CA ALA A 59 4.51 -6.77 7.28
C ALA A 59 5.41 -7.60 6.36
N HIS A 60 5.04 -7.74 5.08
CA HIS A 60 5.79 -8.53 4.10
C HIS A 60 6.95 -7.76 3.47
N ARG A 61 6.85 -6.43 3.39
CA ARG A 61 7.84 -5.56 2.72
C ARG A 61 8.64 -4.70 3.68
N HIS A 62 8.35 -4.76 4.99
CA HIS A 62 9.02 -3.98 6.03
C HIS A 62 9.05 -2.46 5.72
N ALA A 63 8.02 -1.96 5.05
CA ALA A 63 7.91 -0.59 4.59
C ALA A 63 6.61 0.07 5.07
N VAL A 64 6.68 1.36 5.38
CA VAL A 64 5.53 2.16 5.83
C VAL A 64 4.74 2.67 4.63
N VAL A 65 3.43 2.78 4.80
CA VAL A 65 2.57 3.50 3.87
C VAL A 65 2.88 4.98 3.99
N THR A 66 3.48 5.57 2.96
CA THR A 66 3.77 7.00 2.91
C THR A 66 3.27 7.63 1.62
N LEU A 67 2.72 8.83 1.74
CA LEU A 67 2.30 9.66 0.61
C LEU A 67 3.35 10.71 0.25
N SER A 68 4.51 10.72 0.94
CA SER A 68 5.59 11.65 0.66
C SER A 68 6.02 11.54 -0.80
N PRO A 69 5.99 12.64 -1.58
CA PRO A 69 6.44 12.64 -2.97
C PRO A 69 7.93 12.30 -3.02
N GLY A 70 8.28 11.05 -3.32
CA GLY A 70 9.68 10.62 -3.36
C GLY A 70 9.89 9.11 -3.26
N GLN A 71 9.05 8.38 -2.53
CA GLN A 71 9.16 6.91 -2.44
C GLN A 71 8.32 6.15 -3.48
N GLY A 72 7.20 6.72 -3.95
CA GLY A 72 6.34 6.11 -4.98
C GLY A 72 6.76 6.37 -6.44
N ARG A 73 7.90 7.04 -6.68
CA ARG A 73 8.39 7.39 -8.02
C ARG A 73 9.82 6.88 -8.25
N LEU A 74 10.15 5.67 -7.77
CA LEU A 74 11.22 4.94 -8.43
C LEU A 74 10.63 4.42 -9.76
N ARG A 75 11.06 5.08 -10.83
CA ARG A 75 10.63 4.93 -12.23
C ARG A 75 10.28 3.47 -12.53
N SER A 76 9.08 3.23 -13.06
CA SER A 76 8.91 2.20 -14.07
C SER A 76 9.76 2.61 -15.27
N SER A 77 11.06 2.36 -15.22
CA SER A 77 11.87 2.27 -16.44
C SER A 77 11.36 1.02 -17.15
N SER A 78 10.48 1.23 -18.11
CA SER A 78 10.34 0.34 -19.25
C SER A 78 11.74 0.12 -19.82
N SER A 79 12.40 -0.98 -19.43
CA SER A 79 13.56 -1.49 -20.14
C SER A 79 13.04 -2.20 -21.38
N SER A 80 13.21 -1.52 -22.50
CA SER A 80 13.13 -2.04 -23.87
C SER A 80 13.78 -3.42 -23.95
N THR A 81 13.10 -4.38 -24.59
CA THR A 81 13.79 -5.54 -25.17
C THR A 81 13.60 -5.49 -26.67
N SER A 82 14.73 -5.34 -27.34
CA SER A 82 14.96 -5.30 -28.78
C SER A 82 14.58 -6.60 -29.45
N SER A 83 13.97 -6.52 -30.63
CA SER A 83 14.14 -7.42 -31.77
C SER A 83 13.80 -6.66 -33.03
#